data_AF-A0A524IHG3-F1
#
_entry.id   AF-A0A524IHG3-F1
#
_cell.length_a   1.000
_cell.length_b   1.000
_cell.length_c   1.000
_cell.angle_alpha   90.00
_cell.angle_beta   90.00
_cell.angle_gamma   90.00
#
_symmetry.space_group_name_H-M   'P 1'
#
loop_
_entity.id
_entity.type
_entity.pdbx_description
1 polymer ?
#
loop_
_entity_poly.entity_id
_entity_poly.type
_entity_poly.pdbx_seq_one_letter_code
_entity_poly.pdbx_strand_id
1 'polypeptide(L)' 'MDFSQDELKMVRFFVEREGDGILASIREIDFITEGIIDSLDMISLAVFIEKNFGKKLDLTDKNILKAVSRFDSLMSLIGQ' A
#
# COMPACT_ATOMS: atom_id res chain seq x y z
N MET A 1 16.51 5.99 -0.86
CA MET A 1 15.98 4.64 -0.54
C MET A 1 16.14 3.80 -1.77
N ASP A 2 16.67 2.58 -1.63
CA ASP A 2 16.59 1.59 -2.70
C ASP A 2 15.29 0.82 -2.51
N PHE A 3 14.43 0.82 -3.51
CA PHE A 3 13.20 0.03 -3.54
C PHE A 3 13.42 -1.19 -4.43
N SER A 4 12.93 -2.35 -4.00
CA SER A 4 12.85 -3.53 -4.87
C SER A 4 11.92 -3.27 -6.06
N GLN A 5 11.94 -4.15 -7.07
CA GLN A 5 11.02 -4.02 -8.22
C GLN A 5 9.55 -4.04 -7.80
N ASP A 6 9.19 -4.85 -6.81
CA ASP A 6 7.82 -4.95 -6.33
C ASP A 6 7.45 -3.79 -5.40
N GLU A 7 8.41 -3.28 -4.62
CA GLU A 7 8.23 -2.05 -3.88
C GLU A 7 8.02 -0.85 -4.82
N LEU A 8 8.79 -0.74 -5.92
CA LEU A 8 8.61 0.30 -6.93
C LEU A 8 7.22 0.24 -7.57
N LYS A 9 6.69 -0.96 -7.85
CA LYS A 9 5.32 -1.13 -8.34
C LYS A 9 4.30 -0.68 -7.29
N MET A 10 4.46 -1.08 -6.03
CA MET A 10 3.56 -0.68 -4.95
C MET A 10 3.57 0.84 -4.75
N VAL A 11 4.76 1.43 -4.70
CA VAL A 11 5.00 2.87 -4.56
C VAL A 11 4.27 3.68 -5.63
N ARG A 12 4.16 3.19 -6.87
CA ARG A 12 3.41 3.89 -7.93
C ARG A 12 1.97 4.18 -7.55
N PHE A 13 1.29 3.26 -6.85
CA PHE A 13 -0.07 3.50 -6.38
C PHE A 13 -0.17 4.75 -5.50
N PHE A 14 0.82 4.96 -4.64
CA PHE A 14 0.87 6.09 -3.72
C PHE A 14 1.33 7.38 -4.42
N VAL A 15 2.32 7.28 -5.31
CA VAL A 15 2.84 8.43 -6.07
C VAL A 15 1.80 9.00 -7.03
N GLU A 16 0.98 8.16 -7.68
CA GLU A 16 -0.10 8.62 -8.55
C GLU A 16 -1.15 9.48 -7.82
N ARG A 17 -1.19 9.39 -6.49
CA ARG A 17 -2.20 10.05 -5.64
C ARG A 17 -1.64 11.25 -4.89
N GLU A 18 -0.49 11.05 -4.24
CA GLU A 18 0.14 12.04 -3.35
C GLU A 18 1.33 12.77 -4.02
N GLY A 19 1.76 12.31 -5.20
CA GLY A 19 2.96 12.78 -5.89
C GLY A 19 4.26 12.20 -5.33
N ASP A 20 5.39 12.59 -5.90
CA ASP A 20 6.71 12.04 -5.55
C ASP A 20 7.17 12.38 -4.12
N GLY A 21 6.53 13.34 -3.46
CA GLY A 21 6.86 13.74 -2.08
C GLY A 21 6.71 12.61 -1.07
N ILE A 22 5.78 11.68 -1.31
CA ILE A 22 5.53 10.53 -0.43
C ILE A 22 6.73 9.58 -0.33
N LEU A 23 7.59 9.54 -1.35
CA LEU A 23 8.74 8.62 -1.40
C LEU A 23 9.70 8.81 -0.23
N ALA A 24 9.79 10.03 0.31
CA ALA A 24 10.67 10.35 1.41
C ALA A 24 10.20 9.75 2.75
N SER A 25 8.89 9.52 2.91
CA SER A 25 8.27 9.19 4.19
C SER A 25 7.38 7.94 4.16
N ILE A 26 7.19 7.30 2.99
CA ILE A 26 6.23 6.20 2.79
C ILE A 26 6.38 5.03 3.78
N ARG A 27 7.62 4.76 4.26
CA ARG A 27 7.88 3.69 5.24
C ARG A 27 7.61 4.10 6.69
N GLU A 28 7.59 5.40 6.98
CA GLU A 28 7.52 5.95 8.35
C GLU A 28 6.10 6.34 8.76
N ILE A 29 5.26 6.64 7.78
CA ILE A 29 3.90 7.15 7.98
C ILE A 29 2.86 6.03 8.11
N ASP A 30 1.72 6.39 8.70
CA ASP A 30 0.52 5.56 8.74
C ASP A 30 -0.49 6.11 7.72
N PHE A 31 -0.74 5.37 6.65
CA PHE A 31 -1.51 5.90 5.52
C PHE A 31 -2.95 6.25 5.87
N ILE A 32 -3.52 5.60 6.89
CA ILE A 32 -4.89 5.87 7.32
C ILE A 32 -4.91 7.10 8.23
N THR A 33 -3.98 7.17 9.18
CA THR A 33 -3.91 8.28 10.15
C THR A 33 -3.54 9.60 9.48
N GLU A 34 -2.65 9.56 8.48
CA GLU A 34 -2.27 10.73 7.68
C GLU A 34 -3.30 11.08 6.59
N GLY A 35 -4.36 10.29 6.43
CA GLY A 35 -5.42 10.55 5.45
C GLY A 35 -5.06 10.27 3.99
N ILE A 36 -3.98 9.51 3.75
CA ILE A 36 -3.51 9.10 2.41
C ILE A 36 -4.39 8.00 1.82
N ILE A 37 -4.91 7.10 2.67
CA ILE A 37 -5.83 6.04 2.29
C ILE A 37 -7.14 6.22 3.06
N ASP A 38 -8.22 6.40 2.34
CA ASP A 38 -9.58 6.27 2.85
C ASP A 38 -10.22 4.90 2.52
N SER A 39 -11.50 4.74 2.85
CA SER A 39 -12.24 3.50 2.59
C SER A 39 -12.37 3.12 1.11
N LEU A 40 -12.47 4.08 0.20
CA LEU A 40 -12.52 3.81 -1.25
C LEU A 40 -11.13 3.48 -1.79
N ASP A 41 -10.11 4.07 -1.20
CA ASP A 41 -8.72 3.80 -1.54
C ASP A 41 -8.31 2.40 -1.12
N MET A 42 -8.80 1.90 0.02
CA MET A 42 -8.61 0.49 0.41
C MET A 42 -9.14 -0.49 -0.65
N ILE A 43 -10.32 -0.20 -1.22
CA ILE A 43 -10.89 -1.01 -2.30
C ILE A 43 -10.03 -0.92 -3.55
N SER A 44 -9.61 0.29 -3.92
CA SER A 44 -8.78 0.54 -5.10
C SER A 44 -7.41 -0.13 -4.97
N LEU A 45 -6.82 -0.09 -3.79
CA LEU A 45 -5.56 -0.74 -3.45
C LEU A 45 -5.70 -2.27 -3.51
N ALA A 46 -6.78 -2.84 -2.98
CA ALA A 46 -7.01 -4.29 -3.08
C ALA A 46 -7.10 -4.75 -4.54
N VAL A 47 -7.81 -3.99 -5.39
CA VAL A 47 -7.89 -4.26 -6.83
C VAL A 47 -6.54 -4.09 -7.51
N PHE A 48 -5.78 -3.06 -7.15
CA PHE A 48 -4.43 -2.83 -7.66
C PHE A 48 -3.52 -4.00 -7.31
N ILE A 49 -3.59 -4.50 -6.07
CA ILE A 49 -2.76 -5.60 -5.59
C ILE A 49 -3.11 -6.90 -6.28
N GLU A 50 -4.40 -7.20 -6.46
CA GLU A 50 -4.83 -8.37 -7.21
C GLU A 50 -4.32 -8.35 -8.65
N LYS A 51 -4.39 -7.20 -9.33
CA LYS A 51 -3.96 -7.06 -10.73
C LYS A 51 -2.45 -7.15 -10.91
N ASN A 52 -1.66 -6.55 -10.00
CA ASN A 52 -0.22 -6.41 -10.18
C ASN A 52 0.60 -7.50 -9.50
N PHE A 53 0.07 -8.13 -8.45
CA PHE A 53 0.77 -9.14 -7.64
C PHE A 53 0.00 -10.47 -7.58
N GLY A 54 -1.23 -10.56 -8.10
CA GLY A 54 -2.03 -11.78 -8.08
C GLY A 54 -2.53 -12.16 -6.69
N LYS A 55 -2.54 -11.22 -5.74
CA LYS A 55 -2.90 -11.45 -4.34
C LYS A 55 -4.26 -10.82 -4.03
N LYS A 56 -5.18 -11.60 -3.49
CA LYS A 56 -6.47 -11.11 -3.03
C LYS A 56 -6.37 -10.72 -1.56
N LEU A 57 -6.75 -9.49 -1.24
CA LEU A 57 -6.85 -9.01 0.13
C LEU A 57 -8.29 -9.16 0.63
N ASP A 58 -8.48 -9.83 1.75
CA ASP A 58 -9.77 -9.86 2.45
C ASP A 58 -9.85 -8.64 3.37
N LEU A 59 -10.56 -7.61 2.93
CA LEU A 59 -10.72 -6.36 3.69
C LEU A 59 -11.67 -6.50 4.89
N THR A 60 -12.34 -7.64 5.05
CA THR A 60 -13.13 -7.94 6.27
C THR A 60 -12.25 -8.45 7.41
N ASP A 61 -11.03 -8.91 7.09
CA ASP A 61 -10.03 -9.30 8.07
C ASP A 61 -9.35 -8.06 8.68
N LYS A 62 -9.51 -7.89 9.99
CA LYS A 62 -8.91 -6.79 10.76
C LYS A 62 -7.39 -6.77 10.68
N ASN A 63 -6.73 -7.92 10.54
CA ASN A 63 -5.27 -8.00 10.42
C ASN A 63 -4.81 -7.46 9.07
N ILE A 64 -5.52 -7.80 7.98
CA ILE A 64 -5.26 -7.26 6.64
C ILE A 64 -5.50 -5.75 6.64
N LEU A 65 -6.63 -5.30 7.20
CA LEU A 65 -6.96 -3.88 7.27
C LEU A 65 -5.89 -3.08 8.05
N LYS A 66 -5.38 -3.65 9.15
CA LYS A 66 -4.26 -3.06 9.89
C LYS A 66 -2.96 -3.08 9.09
N ALA A 67 -2.65 -4.17 8.38
CA ALA A 67 -1.43 -4.28 7.58
C ALA A 67 -1.39 -3.26 6.43
N VAL A 68 -2.54 -2.93 5.84
CA VAL A 68 -2.67 -1.92 4.78
C VAL A 68 -2.25 -0.52 5.24
N SER A 69 -2.31 -0.20 6.54
CA SER A 69 -1.92 1.12 7.06
C SER A 69 -0.43 1.44 6.96
N ARG A 70 0.44 0.44 6.76
CA ARG A 70 1.91 0.61 6.77
C ARG A 70 2.54 -0.07 5.57
N PHE A 71 3.50 0.60 4.92
CA PHE A 71 4.17 0.10 3.72
C PHE A 71 4.77 -1.30 3.88
N ASP A 72 5.61 -1.50 4.90
CA ASP A 72 6.33 -2.77 5.05
C ASP A 72 5.39 -3.93 5.38
N SER A 73 4.32 -3.66 6.13
CA SER A 73 3.27 -4.63 6.42
C SER A 73 2.48 -4.99 5.16
N LEU A 74 2.15 -4.00 4.33
CA LEU A 74 1.50 -4.20 3.04
C LEU A 74 2.37 -5.02 2.08
N MET A 75 3.67 -4.71 2.01
CA MET A 75 4.64 -5.48 1.22
C MET A 75 4.74 -6.94 1.70
N SER A 76 4.67 -7.17 3.02
CA SER A 76 4.68 -8.52 3.58
C SER A 76 3.45 -9.35 3.19
N LEU A 77 2.31 -8.71 2.88
CA LEU A 77 1.10 -9.40 2.40
C LEU A 77 1.23 -9.89 0.95
N ILE A 78 2.03 -9.21 0.12
CA ILE A 78 2.17 -9.55 -1.30
C ILE A 78 3.28 -10.55 -1.59
N GLY A 79 4.25 -10.67 -0.67
CA GLY A 79 5.43 -11.51 -0.79
C GLY A 79 6.68 -10.67 -1.08
N GLN A 80 7.77 -10.99 -0.38
CA GLN A 80 9.11 -10.43 -0.66
C GLN A 80 9.77 -11.15 -1.83
#